data_AF-A0A6M2F8V8-F1
#
_entry.id   AF-A0A6M2F8V8-F1
#
_cell.length_a   1.000
_cell.length_b   1.000
_cell.length_c   1.000
_cell.angle_alpha   90.00
_cell.angle_beta   90.00
_cell.angle_gamma   90.00
#
_symmetry.space_group_name_H-M   'P 1'
#
loop_
_entity.id
_entity.type
_entity.pdbx_description
1 polymer ?
#
loop_
_entity_poly.entity_id
_entity_poly.type
_entity_poly.pdbx_seq_one_letter_code
_entity_poly.pdbx_strand_id
1 'polypeptide(L)'
;MAAGNYQESYSSRFSNCKYQVFLSFRGEDTRKNFTDHLYTALVQAGIHTFRDDNEIRRGENIDFELQKAIQQSKISIIVFSKDYASSRWCLDELVMIMERKRNADCIVLPVFYDVDPSQVGRQTGSFSAAFVEHEKSFNEEMERVNGWRIALKEVADLAGMVLGDG
;
A
#
# COMPACT_ATOMS: atom_id res chain seq x y z
N MET A 1 35.27 -16.54 -37.70
CA MET A 1 33.86 -16.81 -37.39
C MET A 1 33.68 -16.62 -35.90
N ALA A 2 33.00 -15.55 -35.49
CA ALA A 2 32.77 -15.23 -34.08
C ALA A 2 31.47 -15.89 -33.60
N ALA A 3 31.55 -16.66 -32.52
CA ALA A 3 30.39 -17.23 -31.85
C ALA A 3 29.67 -16.10 -31.09
N GLY A 4 28.37 -15.95 -31.37
CA GLY A 4 27.54 -14.89 -30.80
C GLY A 4 27.25 -15.10 -29.33
N ASN A 5 27.34 -14.00 -28.57
CA ASN A 5 26.78 -13.89 -27.23
C ASN A 5 25.25 -13.82 -27.34
N TYR A 6 24.55 -14.77 -26.70
CA TYR A 6 23.12 -14.66 -26.46
C TYR A 6 22.90 -13.63 -25.36
N GLN A 7 22.45 -12.43 -25.75
CA GLN A 7 22.00 -11.40 -24.83
C GLN A 7 20.48 -11.52 -24.71
N GLU A 8 20.01 -12.06 -23.59
CA GLU A 8 18.60 -12.22 -23.28
C GLU A 8 17.99 -10.83 -22.99
N SER A 9 17.21 -10.31 -23.94
CA SER A 9 16.60 -8.98 -23.86
C SER A 9 15.41 -8.95 -22.90
N TYR A 10 15.65 -8.78 -21.61
CA TYR A 10 14.62 -8.48 -20.59
C TYR A 10 14.14 -7.01 -20.63
N SER A 11 14.05 -6.38 -21.81
CA SER A 11 13.74 -4.95 -21.90
C SER A 11 12.74 -4.65 -23.01
N SER A 12 11.45 -4.65 -22.66
CA SER A 12 10.43 -3.91 -23.42
C SER A 12 9.11 -3.61 -22.69
N ARG A 13 8.91 -4.02 -21.43
CA ARG A 13 7.67 -3.72 -20.67
C ARG A 13 7.79 -2.63 -19.59
N PHE A 14 8.93 -1.96 -19.48
CA PHE A 14 9.25 -1.08 -18.34
C PHE A 14 9.57 0.37 -18.72
N SER A 15 9.47 0.74 -20.00
CA SER A 15 10.03 2.00 -20.52
C SER A 15 9.33 3.30 -20.11
N ASN A 16 8.16 3.26 -19.44
CA ASN A 16 7.41 4.47 -19.03
C ASN A 16 6.98 4.50 -17.55
N CYS A 17 7.51 3.61 -16.72
CA CYS A 17 7.05 3.44 -15.33
C CYS A 17 8.11 3.95 -14.36
N LYS A 18 7.89 5.10 -13.70
CA LYS A 18 8.85 5.67 -12.75
C LYS A 18 9.06 4.76 -11.54
N TYR A 19 8.02 4.04 -11.11
CA TYR A 19 8.04 3.13 -9.97
C TYR A 19 7.50 1.75 -10.34
N GLN A 20 8.13 0.70 -9.85
CA GLN A 20 7.67 -0.69 -9.99
C GLN A 20 6.78 -1.10 -8.82
N VAL A 21 7.12 -0.66 -7.60
CA VAL A 21 6.40 -0.96 -6.36
C VAL A 21 5.92 0.34 -5.71
N PHE A 22 4.68 0.35 -5.25
CA PHE A 22 4.14 1.33 -4.31
C PHE A 22 4.07 0.69 -2.92
N LEU A 23 4.65 1.32 -1.91
CA LEU A 23 4.68 0.81 -0.54
C LEU A 23 3.85 1.72 0.37
N SER A 24 2.64 1.29 0.72
CA SER A 24 1.73 1.97 1.66
C SER A 24 1.90 1.41 3.06
N PHE A 25 2.00 2.28 4.06
CA PHE A 25 2.18 1.89 5.45
C PHE A 25 1.82 3.05 6.39
N ARG A 26 1.61 2.73 7.67
CA ARG A 26 1.51 3.74 8.71
C ARG A 26 2.90 4.15 9.17
N GLY A 27 3.29 5.39 8.87
CA GLY A 27 4.62 5.88 9.24
C GLY A 27 4.95 5.75 10.74
N GLU A 28 3.99 6.12 11.61
CA GLU A 28 4.19 6.08 13.06
C GLU A 28 4.46 4.66 13.59
N ASP A 29 3.94 3.63 12.91
CA ASP A 29 4.03 2.25 13.35
C ASP A 29 5.32 1.60 12.85
N THR A 30 5.62 1.75 11.55
CA THR A 30 6.61 0.89 10.89
C THR A 30 7.74 1.60 10.13
N ARG A 31 7.74 2.94 10.09
CA ARG A 31 8.71 3.72 9.27
C ARG A 31 10.16 3.45 9.59
N LYS A 32 10.50 3.28 10.87
CA LYS A 32 11.89 3.17 11.36
C LYS A 32 12.32 1.72 11.61
N ASN A 33 11.48 0.74 11.27
CA ASN A 33 11.71 -0.67 11.55
C ASN A 33 11.45 -1.52 10.28
N PHE A 34 10.46 -2.41 10.31
CA PHE A 34 10.06 -3.30 9.24
C PHE A 34 9.96 -2.63 7.86
N THR A 35 9.25 -1.50 7.74
CA THR A 35 9.09 -0.85 6.42
C THR A 35 10.41 -0.28 5.89
N ASP A 36 11.30 0.23 6.75
CA ASP A 36 12.61 0.73 6.33
C ASP A 36 13.49 -0.40 5.79
N HIS A 37 13.48 -1.54 6.48
CA HIS A 37 14.20 -2.75 6.04
C HIS A 37 13.63 -3.31 4.74
N LEU A 38 12.29 -3.40 4.63
CA LEU A 38 11.62 -3.85 3.40
C LEU A 38 11.96 -2.93 2.22
N TYR A 39 11.86 -1.62 2.41
CA TYR A 39 12.22 -0.64 1.39
C TYR A 39 13.67 -0.76 0.96
N THR A 40 14.59 -0.86 1.92
CA THR A 40 16.02 -1.01 1.66
C THR A 40 16.31 -2.29 0.88
N ALA A 41 15.70 -3.41 1.25
CA ALA A 41 15.85 -4.69 0.56
C ALA A 41 15.34 -4.63 -0.90
N LEU A 42 14.18 -3.99 -1.13
CA LEU A 42 13.65 -3.78 -2.48
C LEU A 42 14.61 -2.95 -3.35
N VAL A 43 15.13 -1.84 -2.80
CA VAL A 43 16.08 -0.98 -3.50
C VAL A 43 17.40 -1.71 -3.80
N GLN A 44 17.92 -2.47 -2.83
CA GLN A 44 19.14 -3.28 -3.01
C GLN A 44 18.95 -4.39 -4.07
N ALA A 45 17.73 -4.91 -4.21
CA ALA A 45 17.37 -5.84 -5.28
C ALA A 45 17.16 -5.15 -6.65
N GLY A 46 17.38 -3.84 -6.75
CA GLY A 46 17.20 -3.07 -7.99
C GLY A 46 15.74 -2.76 -8.33
N ILE A 47 14.81 -2.89 -7.37
CA ILE A 47 13.38 -2.66 -7.58
C ILE A 47 13.06 -1.20 -7.24
N HIS A 48 12.67 -0.42 -8.25
CA HIS A 48 12.31 0.98 -8.04
C HIS A 48 11.01 1.08 -7.24
N THR A 49 11.11 1.54 -5.99
CA THR A 49 10.00 1.56 -5.04
C THR A 49 9.65 2.98 -4.62
N PHE A 50 8.38 3.34 -4.70
CA PHE A 50 7.83 4.53 -4.05
C PHE A 50 7.48 4.17 -2.61
N ARG A 51 8.16 4.81 -1.63
CA ARG A 51 7.87 4.63 -0.21
C ARG A 51 6.95 5.74 0.25
N ASP A 52 5.71 5.40 0.55
CA ASP A 52 4.72 6.40 0.88
C ASP A 52 4.79 6.87 2.33
N ASP A 53 5.23 8.10 2.51
CA ASP A 53 5.59 8.62 3.82
C ASP A 53 4.49 9.51 4.41
N ASN A 54 3.51 8.86 5.02
CA ASN A 54 2.24 9.48 5.44
C ASN A 54 2.40 10.42 6.65
N GLU A 55 3.60 10.59 7.20
CA GLU A 55 3.93 11.51 8.31
C GLU A 55 4.36 12.91 7.84
N ILE A 56 4.68 13.08 6.55
CA ILE A 56 5.04 14.40 6.01
C ILE A 56 3.75 15.09 5.58
N ARG A 57 3.49 16.31 6.09
CA ARG A 57 2.37 17.14 5.61
C ARG A 57 2.45 17.24 4.09
N ARG A 58 1.49 16.61 3.39
CA ARG A 58 1.44 16.63 1.94
C ARG A 58 0.95 17.99 1.46
N GLY A 59 1.66 18.58 0.51
CA GLY A 59 1.17 19.68 -0.31
C GLY A 59 0.63 19.15 -1.64
N GLU A 60 -0.05 19.98 -2.42
CA GLU A 60 -0.71 19.60 -3.69
C GLU A 60 0.21 18.84 -4.65
N ASN A 61 1.50 19.22 -4.74
CA ASN A 61 2.47 18.52 -5.58
C ASN A 61 2.76 17.08 -5.10
N ILE A 62 2.77 16.86 -3.79
CA ILE A 62 3.02 15.55 -3.20
C ILE A 62 1.82 14.63 -3.45
N ASP A 63 0.60 15.15 -3.36
CA ASP A 63 -0.62 14.40 -3.67
C ASP A 63 -0.65 13.98 -5.15
N PHE A 64 -0.26 14.87 -6.06
CA PHE A 64 -0.19 14.52 -7.48
C PHE A 64 0.85 13.42 -7.76
N GLU A 65 2.05 13.52 -7.18
CA GLU A 65 3.08 12.49 -7.34
C GLU A 65 2.67 11.16 -6.75
N LEU A 66 1.97 11.17 -5.61
CA LEU A 66 1.41 9.99 -4.96
C LEU A 66 0.40 9.28 -5.87
N GLN A 67 -0.60 10.00 -6.36
CA GLN A 67 -1.61 9.45 -7.25
C GLN A 67 -0.95 8.85 -8.49
N LYS A 68 0.03 9.55 -9.06
CA LYS A 68 0.81 9.05 -10.19
C LYS A 68 1.59 7.78 -9.83
N ALA A 69 2.20 7.71 -8.65
CA ALA A 69 2.92 6.52 -8.20
C ALA A 69 1.98 5.32 -8.02
N ILE A 70 0.80 5.50 -7.43
CA ILE A 70 -0.25 4.46 -7.33
C ILE A 70 -0.67 4.03 -8.74
N GLN A 71 -0.92 4.97 -9.64
CA GLN A 71 -1.41 4.69 -11.01
C GLN A 71 -0.37 4.02 -11.91
N GLN A 72 0.92 4.23 -11.66
CA GLN A 72 1.99 3.68 -12.47
C GLN A 72 2.52 2.35 -11.92
N SER A 73 2.63 2.17 -10.61
CA SER A 73 3.30 1.01 -10.00
C SER A 73 2.67 -0.32 -10.40
N LYS A 74 3.44 -1.37 -10.72
CA LYS A 74 2.85 -2.67 -11.09
C LYS A 74 2.39 -3.47 -9.88
N ILE A 75 3.01 -3.21 -8.73
CA ILE A 75 2.77 -3.89 -7.47
C ILE A 75 2.50 -2.83 -6.41
N SER A 76 1.47 -3.04 -5.60
CA SER A 76 1.24 -2.28 -4.36
C SER A 76 1.43 -3.23 -3.18
N ILE A 77 2.39 -2.93 -2.31
CA ILE A 77 2.59 -3.62 -1.03
C ILE A 77 1.96 -2.74 0.05
N ILE A 78 1.05 -3.32 0.83
CA ILE A 78 0.34 -2.61 1.88
C ILE A 78 0.71 -3.24 3.21
N VAL A 79 1.40 -2.49 4.07
CA VAL A 79 1.79 -2.94 5.41
C VAL A 79 0.72 -2.49 6.39
N PHE A 80 -0.20 -3.40 6.71
CA PHE A 80 -1.20 -3.20 7.76
C PHE A 80 -0.55 -3.40 9.13
N SER A 81 -0.55 -2.32 9.90
CA SER A 81 -0.10 -2.29 11.29
C SER A 81 -1.24 -1.86 12.20
N LYS A 82 -1.02 -1.93 13.52
CA LYS A 82 -2.05 -1.72 14.55
C LYS A 82 -2.87 -0.44 14.33
N ASP A 83 -2.22 0.67 14.00
CA ASP A 83 -2.86 1.97 13.88
C ASP A 83 -2.97 2.45 12.43
N TYR A 84 -2.86 1.53 11.44
CA TYR A 84 -3.04 1.84 10.02
C TYR A 84 -4.34 2.58 9.73
N ALA A 85 -5.46 2.05 10.25
CA ALA A 85 -6.78 2.65 10.03
C ALA A 85 -6.99 3.99 10.77
N SER A 86 -6.10 4.40 11.68
CA SER A 86 -6.20 5.74 12.30
C SER A 86 -5.91 6.86 11.30
N SER A 87 -5.14 6.56 10.24
CA SER A 87 -4.74 7.54 9.24
C SER A 87 -5.73 7.58 8.08
N ARG A 88 -6.45 8.70 7.95
CA ARG A 88 -7.32 9.00 6.80
C ARG A 88 -6.58 8.78 5.47
N TRP A 89 -5.33 9.24 5.39
CA TRP A 89 -4.51 9.14 4.17
C TRP A 89 -4.21 7.68 3.79
N CYS A 90 -3.86 6.83 4.77
CA CYS A 90 -3.68 5.40 4.52
C CYS A 90 -4.95 4.75 3.95
N LEU A 91 -6.13 5.13 4.48
CA LEU A 91 -7.41 4.59 4.03
C LEU A 91 -7.81 5.10 2.63
N ASP A 92 -7.53 6.37 2.32
CA ASP A 92 -7.76 6.93 0.99
C ASP A 92 -6.85 6.29 -0.07
N GLU A 93 -5.56 6.09 0.25
CA GLU A 93 -4.61 5.37 -0.60
C GLU A 93 -5.08 3.94 -0.87
N LEU A 94 -5.55 3.24 0.16
CA LEU A 94 -6.06 1.89 0.04
C LEU A 94 -7.23 1.83 -0.95
N VAL A 95 -8.18 2.76 -0.87
CA VAL A 95 -9.29 2.85 -1.83
C VAL A 95 -8.76 3.03 -3.26
N MET A 96 -7.83 3.95 -3.48
CA MET A 96 -7.23 4.18 -4.80
C MET A 96 -6.50 2.95 -5.34
N ILE A 97 -5.77 2.23 -4.49
CA ILE A 97 -5.08 0.99 -4.85
C ILE A 97 -6.08 -0.09 -5.26
N MET A 98 -7.14 -0.27 -4.48
CA MET A 98 -8.16 -1.30 -4.75
C MET A 98 -9.03 -0.96 -5.96
N GLU A 99 -9.34 0.31 -6.20
CA GLU A 99 -9.94 0.78 -7.46
C GLU A 99 -9.05 0.46 -8.65
N ARG A 100 -7.75 0.73 -8.55
CA ARG A 100 -6.83 0.41 -9.63
C ARG A 100 -6.71 -1.09 -9.88
N LYS A 101 -6.68 -1.90 -8.82
CA LYS A 101 -6.69 -3.37 -8.92
C LYS A 101 -7.91 -3.90 -9.68
N ARG A 102 -9.07 -3.26 -9.51
CA ARG A 102 -10.31 -3.64 -10.21
C ARG A 102 -10.30 -3.25 -11.69
N ASN A 103 -9.59 -2.19 -12.04
CA ASN A 103 -9.62 -1.60 -13.38
C ASN A 103 -8.36 -1.87 -14.24
N ALA A 104 -7.31 -2.42 -13.66
CA ALA A 104 -6.02 -2.66 -14.32
C ALA A 104 -5.30 -3.89 -13.77
N ASP A 105 -4.34 -4.41 -14.53
CA ASP A 105 -3.45 -5.50 -14.11
C ASP A 105 -2.37 -5.00 -13.12
N CYS A 106 -2.78 -4.69 -11.89
CA CYS A 106 -1.85 -4.47 -10.78
C CYS A 106 -1.97 -5.57 -9.72
N ILE A 107 -0.82 -5.92 -9.14
CA ILE A 107 -0.73 -6.88 -8.05
C ILE A 107 -0.84 -6.10 -6.75
N VAL A 108 -1.68 -6.59 -5.83
CA VAL A 108 -1.78 -6.05 -4.47
C VAL A 108 -1.35 -7.14 -3.51
N LEU A 109 -0.36 -6.84 -2.67
CA LEU A 109 0.20 -7.75 -1.69
C LEU A 109 0.02 -7.16 -0.29
N PRO A 110 -0.99 -7.60 0.48
CA PRO A 110 -1.13 -7.21 1.87
C PRO A 110 -0.09 -7.93 2.74
N VAL A 111 0.53 -7.17 3.63
CA VAL A 111 1.41 -7.63 4.71
C VAL A 111 0.75 -7.23 6.03
N PHE A 112 0.39 -8.20 6.85
CA PHE A 112 -0.25 -8.00 8.14
C PHE A 112 0.82 -8.08 9.23
N TYR A 113 1.28 -6.91 9.69
CA TYR A 113 2.38 -6.74 10.64
C TYR A 113 1.83 -6.53 12.06
N ASP A 114 1.98 -7.53 12.92
CA ASP A 114 1.43 -7.61 14.28
C ASP A 114 -0.09 -7.37 14.35
N VAL A 115 -0.81 -7.75 13.29
CA VAL A 115 -2.25 -7.61 13.17
C VAL A 115 -2.84 -8.87 12.53
N ASP A 116 -3.96 -9.35 13.05
CA ASP A 116 -4.71 -10.46 12.46
C ASP A 116 -5.45 -9.96 11.19
N PRO A 117 -5.33 -10.64 10.03
CA PRO A 117 -6.07 -10.28 8.82
C PRO A 117 -7.59 -10.13 9.03
N SER A 118 -8.17 -10.90 9.94
CA SER A 118 -9.59 -10.81 10.30
C SER A 118 -9.94 -9.50 11.01
N GLN A 119 -9.01 -8.89 11.76
CA GLN A 119 -9.21 -7.57 12.36
C GLN A 119 -9.26 -6.49 11.28
N VAL A 120 -8.41 -6.61 10.26
CA VAL A 120 -8.44 -5.70 9.09
C VAL A 120 -9.75 -5.87 8.32
N GLY A 121 -10.09 -7.11 7.93
CA GLY A 121 -11.23 -7.39 7.05
C GLY A 121 -12.60 -7.22 7.70
N ARG A 122 -12.71 -7.40 9.03
CA ARG A 122 -13.95 -7.18 9.80
C ARG A 122 -13.95 -5.86 10.57
N GLN A 123 -12.87 -5.08 10.46
CA GLN A 123 -12.66 -3.82 11.18
C GLN A 123 -12.90 -3.95 12.70
N THR A 124 -12.29 -4.96 13.32
CA THR A 124 -12.35 -5.21 14.78
C THR A 124 -11.05 -4.77 15.46
N GLY A 125 -10.99 -4.83 16.80
CA GLY A 125 -9.79 -4.41 17.54
C GLY A 125 -9.50 -2.91 17.37
N SER A 126 -8.23 -2.56 17.10
CA SER A 126 -7.81 -1.17 16.87
C SER A 126 -8.51 -0.52 15.67
N PHE A 127 -8.83 -1.31 14.63
CA PHE A 127 -9.54 -0.82 13.46
C PHE A 127 -10.96 -0.36 13.84
N SER A 128 -11.64 -1.06 14.74
CA SER A 128 -12.97 -0.64 15.22
C SER A 128 -12.92 0.72 15.91
N ALA A 129 -11.93 0.94 16.79
CA ALA A 129 -11.76 2.22 17.47
C ALA A 129 -11.46 3.35 16.48
N ALA A 130 -10.61 3.10 15.47
CA ALA A 130 -10.35 4.09 14.42
C ALA A 130 -11.61 4.46 13.63
N PHE A 131 -12.45 3.47 13.27
CA PHE A 131 -13.70 3.75 12.55
C PHE A 131 -14.72 4.53 13.36
N VAL A 132 -14.79 4.35 14.68
CA VAL A 132 -15.65 5.17 15.55
C VAL A 132 -15.27 6.66 15.47
N GLU A 133 -13.98 6.97 15.45
CA GLU A 133 -13.51 8.36 15.35
C GLU A 133 -13.70 8.94 13.94
N HIS A 134 -13.51 8.13 12.91
CA HIS A 134 -13.79 8.51 11.53
C HIS A 134 -15.26 8.79 11.28
N GLU A 135 -16.17 7.95 11.77
CA GLU A 135 -17.62 8.17 11.62
C GLU A 135 -18.10 9.46 12.28
N LYS A 136 -17.48 9.86 13.41
CA LYS A 136 -17.73 11.16 14.03
C LYS A 136 -17.18 12.31 13.19
N SER A 137 -15.98 12.16 12.67
CA SER A 137 -15.25 13.21 11.94
C SER A 137 -15.77 13.42 10.51
N PHE A 138 -16.35 12.38 9.90
CA PHE A 138 -16.82 12.34 8.52
C PHE A 138 -18.31 11.96 8.44
N ASN A 139 -19.10 12.40 9.42
CA ASN A 139 -20.54 12.11 9.50
C ASN A 139 -21.34 12.59 8.27
N GLU A 140 -20.89 13.64 7.59
CA GLU A 140 -21.47 14.15 6.35
C GLU A 140 -20.89 13.46 5.08
N GLU A 141 -19.80 12.71 5.22
CA GLU A 141 -19.07 12.02 4.13
C GLU A 141 -19.10 10.49 4.32
N MET A 142 -20.21 9.93 4.81
CA MET A 142 -20.32 8.49 5.14
C MET A 142 -20.05 7.56 3.95
N GLU A 143 -20.25 8.02 2.72
CA GLU A 143 -19.87 7.27 1.51
C GLU A 143 -18.36 6.98 1.47
N ARG A 144 -17.53 7.94 1.91
CA ARG A 144 -16.07 7.78 2.02
C ARG A 144 -15.71 6.71 3.05
N VAL A 145 -16.32 6.80 4.24
CA VAL A 145 -16.11 5.83 5.33
C VAL A 145 -16.51 4.42 4.87
N ASN A 146 -17.63 4.29 4.16
CA ASN A 146 -18.05 3.03 3.56
C ASN A 146 -17.07 2.53 2.49
N GLY A 147 -16.51 3.42 1.67
CA GLY A 147 -15.44 3.10 0.73
C GLY A 147 -14.22 2.48 1.42
N TRP A 148 -13.79 3.05 2.55
CA TRP A 148 -12.69 2.48 3.36
C TRP A 148 -13.03 1.09 3.90
N ARG A 149 -14.25 0.89 4.41
CA ARG A 149 -14.71 -0.42 4.91
C ARG A 149 -14.67 -1.49 3.81
N ILE A 150 -15.17 -1.14 2.62
CA ILE A 150 -15.18 -2.05 1.46
C ILE A 150 -13.74 -2.40 1.07
N ALA A 151 -12.86 -1.41 0.95
CA ALA A 151 -11.48 -1.65 0.54
C ALA A 151 -10.70 -2.52 1.54
N LEU A 152 -10.88 -2.29 2.85
CA LEU A 152 -10.28 -3.13 3.91
C LEU A 152 -10.81 -4.57 3.91
N LYS A 153 -12.11 -4.74 3.63
CA LYS A 153 -12.70 -6.08 3.49
C LYS A 153 -12.12 -6.81 2.27
N GLU A 154 -12.13 -6.16 1.11
CA GLU A 154 -11.62 -6.75 -0.14
C GLU A 154 -10.13 -7.09 -0.06
N VAL A 155 -9.31 -6.22 0.51
CA VAL A 155 -7.85 -6.44 0.59
C VAL A 155 -7.49 -7.54 1.59
N ALA A 156 -8.26 -7.72 2.67
CA ALA A 156 -8.03 -8.77 3.66
C ALA A 156 -8.32 -10.18 3.13
N ASP A 157 -9.15 -10.29 2.10
CA ASP A 157 -9.45 -11.57 1.41
C ASP A 157 -8.37 -11.94 0.37
N LEU A 158 -7.40 -11.07 0.10
CA LEU A 158 -6.28 -11.36 -0.80
C LEU A 158 -5.20 -12.21 -0.11
N ALA A 159 -4.52 -13.03 -0.90
CA ALA A 159 -3.33 -13.75 -0.43
C ALA A 159 -2.25 -12.74 -0.01
N GLY A 160 -1.76 -12.88 1.21
CA GLY A 160 -0.78 -11.98 1.82
C GLY A 160 0.15 -12.69 2.78
N MET A 161 0.97 -11.91 3.48
CA MET A 161 1.91 -12.39 4.48
C MET A 161 1.48 -11.93 5.87
N VAL A 162 1.34 -12.86 6.81
CA VAL A 162 1.14 -12.53 8.23
C VAL A 162 2.51 -12.58 8.90
N LEU A 163 2.90 -11.48 9.53
CA LEU A 163 4.14 -11.31 10.25
C LEU A 163 3.81 -10.84 11.66
N GLY A 164 4.18 -11.61 12.66
CA GLY A 164 4.10 -11.18 14.05
C GLY A 164 4.86 -12.13 14.95
N ASP A 165 5.10 -11.67 16.19
CA ASP A 165 5.73 -12.49 17.20
C ASP A 165 4.80 -13.67 17.56
N GLY A 166 5.30 -14.90 17.36
CA GLY A 166 4.59 -16.13 17.72
C GLY A 166 4.52 -16.37 19.23
#